data_AF-A0A933GEY4-F1
#
_entry.id   AF-A0A933GEY4-F1
#
_cell.length_a   1.000
_cell.length_b   1.000
_cell.length_c   1.000
_cell.angle_alpha   90.00
_cell.angle_beta   90.00
_cell.angle_gamma   90.00
#
_symmetry.space_group_name_H-M   'P 1'
#
loop_
_entity.id
_entity.type
_entity.pdbx_description
1 polymer ?
#
loop_
_entity_poly.entity_id
_entity_poly.type
_entity_poly.pdbx_seq_one_letter_code
_entity_poly.pdbx_strand_id
1 'polypeptide(L)'
;LAETLVGFDEEDPDTRPVARPPLGAVAASEPPLPPRLAFVRSPVWERAEPETREAFAEFVRTLGGAVVEVELGESFARAVEMHRTIMEVEMAHNLRRDYEKGRDRLSPVLREAIERGRRHAAVDYAAAVAGIPSLNVALEAVFDEFDAILTPAAPGEAPHGLETTGDPIFCTIWTYLGTPAVTLPLLQSAAGMPLGVQLVGRRDGDARLLRTARWLVESVGGARPRRRRKRSGAGEGESPHSGRRKSAC
;
A
#
# COMPACT_ATOMS: atom_id res chain seq x y z
N LEU A 1 -11.09 -10.34 3.53
CA LEU A 1 -10.27 -11.18 2.62
C LEU A 1 -8.92 -11.48 3.26
N ALA A 2 -8.03 -10.50 3.43
CA ALA A 2 -6.70 -10.71 4.03
C ALA A 2 -6.74 -11.52 5.34
N GLU A 3 -7.62 -11.15 6.27
CA GLU A 3 -7.77 -11.87 7.53
C GLU A 3 -8.01 -13.37 7.31
N THR A 4 -8.87 -13.72 6.35
CA THR A 4 -9.22 -15.11 6.01
C THR A 4 -8.07 -15.90 5.39
N LEU A 5 -7.11 -15.22 4.78
CA LEU A 5 -5.97 -15.83 4.09
C LEU A 5 -4.74 -15.95 4.99
N VAL A 6 -4.62 -15.11 6.03
CA VAL A 6 -3.48 -15.15 6.94
C VAL A 6 -3.55 -16.37 7.86
N GLY A 7 -2.50 -17.17 7.84
CA GLY A 7 -2.32 -18.35 8.69
C GLY A 7 -0.87 -18.82 8.69
N PHE A 8 -0.55 -19.68 9.65
CA PHE A 8 0.72 -20.41 9.68
C PHE A 8 0.64 -21.63 8.76
N ASP A 9 1.70 -21.86 7.99
CA ASP A 9 1.87 -23.04 7.15
C ASP A 9 3.17 -23.75 7.57
N GLU A 10 3.06 -24.98 8.06
CA GLU A 10 4.20 -25.75 8.54
C GLU A 10 5.19 -26.15 7.43
N GLU A 11 4.76 -26.13 6.17
CA GLU A 11 5.61 -26.39 5.01
C GLU A 11 6.31 -25.12 4.47
N ASP A 12 5.88 -23.94 4.93
CA ASP A 12 6.47 -22.66 4.52
C ASP A 12 7.36 -22.08 5.63
N PRO A 13 8.71 -22.13 5.47
CA PRO A 13 9.65 -21.64 6.48
C PRO A 13 9.60 -20.12 6.69
N ASP A 14 8.97 -19.37 5.78
CA ASP A 14 8.81 -17.92 5.90
C ASP A 14 7.56 -17.52 6.70
N THR A 15 6.67 -18.48 6.98
CA THR A 15 5.54 -18.25 7.90
C THR A 15 5.94 -18.48 9.35
N ARG A 16 5.20 -17.86 10.27
CA ARG A 16 5.46 -17.95 11.72
C ARG A 16 4.23 -18.53 12.42
N PRO A 17 4.40 -19.30 13.50
CA PRO A 17 3.28 -19.86 14.28
C PRO A 17 2.63 -18.78 15.15
N VAL A 18 2.01 -17.79 14.50
CA VAL A 18 1.33 -16.66 15.13
C VAL A 18 -0.18 -16.80 14.98
N ALA A 19 -0.91 -16.36 16.00
CA ALA A 19 -2.36 -16.28 15.92
C ALA A 19 -2.77 -15.31 14.80
N ARG A 20 -3.82 -15.68 14.06
CA ARG A 20 -4.40 -14.84 13.02
C ARG A 20 -4.76 -13.47 13.61
N PRO A 21 -4.23 -12.35 13.06
CA PRO A 21 -4.52 -11.03 13.58
C PRO A 21 -5.99 -10.65 13.29
N PRO A 22 -6.70 -9.99 14.21
CA PRO A 22 -8.09 -9.57 14.03
C PRO A 22 -8.19 -8.32 13.14
N LEU A 23 -7.71 -8.40 11.91
CA LEU A 23 -7.58 -7.26 10.98
C LEU A 23 -8.87 -6.47 10.82
N GLY A 24 -10.01 -7.14 10.63
CA GLY A 24 -11.30 -6.49 10.42
C GLY A 24 -11.81 -5.78 11.66
N ALA A 25 -11.71 -6.41 12.83
CA ALA A 25 -12.15 -5.82 14.09
C ALA A 25 -11.29 -4.60 14.47
N VAL A 26 -9.97 -4.69 14.31
CA VAL A 26 -9.07 -3.56 14.59
C VAL A 26 -9.28 -2.43 13.59
N ALA A 27 -9.41 -2.72 12.30
CA ALA A 27 -9.70 -1.70 11.29
C ALA A 27 -11.02 -0.95 11.57
N ALA A 28 -12.03 -1.64 12.11
CA ALA A 28 -13.32 -1.05 12.49
C ALA A 28 -13.31 -0.32 13.85
N SER A 29 -12.25 -0.46 14.64
CA SER A 29 -12.11 0.28 15.91
C SER A 29 -11.67 1.71 15.67
N GLU A 30 -12.06 2.62 16.57
CA GLU A 30 -11.51 3.98 16.57
C GLU A 30 -10.06 3.97 17.07
N PRO A 31 -9.16 4.76 16.48
CA PRO A 31 -7.82 4.90 17.02
C PRO A 31 -7.90 5.63 18.38
N PRO A 32 -7.08 5.23 19.38
CA PRO A 32 -7.15 5.80 20.72
C PRO A 32 -6.75 7.29 20.77
N LEU A 33 -5.93 7.72 19.81
CA LEU A 33 -5.54 9.09 19.56
C LEU A 33 -5.59 9.33 18.04
N PRO A 34 -5.77 10.58 17.57
CA PRO A 34 -5.60 10.91 16.16
C PRO A 34 -4.23 10.42 15.65
N PRO A 35 -4.19 9.60 14.59
CA PRO A 35 -2.95 9.09 14.04
C PRO A 35 -1.98 10.21 13.61
N ARG A 36 -0.69 10.01 13.86
CA ARG A 36 0.39 10.86 13.35
C ARG A 36 1.02 10.20 12.14
N LEU A 37 1.12 10.91 11.02
CA LEU A 37 1.67 10.40 9.78
C LEU A 37 3.00 11.08 9.45
N ALA A 38 3.99 10.29 9.03
CA ALA A 38 5.24 10.81 8.49
C ALA A 38 5.12 10.94 6.97
N PHE A 39 5.10 12.16 6.43
CA PHE A 39 5.27 12.36 5.00
C PHE A 39 6.74 12.18 4.65
N VAL A 40 7.05 11.09 3.95
CA VAL A 40 8.42 10.75 3.58
C VAL A 40 8.66 11.04 2.11
N ARG A 41 9.53 12.02 1.86
CA ARG A 41 10.19 12.18 0.56
C ARG A 41 11.29 11.14 0.46
N SER A 42 10.94 9.98 -0.06
CA SER A 42 11.88 8.87 -0.20
C SER A 42 13.10 9.27 -1.06
N PRO A 43 14.20 8.50 -1.05
CA PRO A 43 15.36 8.74 -1.92
C PRO A 43 15.03 8.85 -3.41
N VAL A 44 13.83 8.41 -3.82
CA VAL A 44 13.32 8.47 -5.19
C VAL A 44 12.28 9.56 -5.39
N TRP A 45 12.13 10.49 -4.45
CA TRP A 45 11.18 11.60 -4.56
C TRP A 45 11.35 12.40 -5.86
N GLU A 46 12.59 12.58 -6.31
CA GLU A 46 12.91 13.24 -7.58
C GLU A 46 12.44 12.47 -8.82
N ARG A 47 11.91 11.25 -8.66
CA ARG A 47 11.25 10.49 -9.73
C ARG A 47 9.75 10.73 -9.80
N ALA A 48 9.14 11.37 -8.79
CA ALA A 48 7.74 11.79 -8.88
C ALA A 48 7.59 12.83 -10.00
N GLU A 49 6.53 12.69 -10.79
CA GLU A 49 6.12 13.68 -11.78
C GLU A 49 5.69 14.97 -11.08
N PRO A 50 5.83 16.15 -11.73
CA PRO A 50 5.48 17.44 -11.13
C PRO A 50 4.07 17.47 -10.52
N GLU A 51 3.09 16.93 -11.24
CA GLU A 51 1.69 16.86 -10.82
C GLU A 51 1.51 16.05 -9.54
N THR A 52 2.26 14.96 -9.38
CA THR A 52 2.28 14.17 -8.13
C THR A 52 2.86 14.97 -6.99
N ARG A 53 3.97 15.69 -7.20
CA ARG A 53 4.59 16.50 -6.15
C ARG A 53 3.65 17.62 -5.71
N GLU A 54 3.00 18.27 -6.65
CA GLU A 54 2.01 19.34 -6.38
C GLU A 54 0.80 18.80 -5.61
N ALA A 55 0.22 17.68 -6.05
CA ALA A 55 -0.92 17.05 -5.38
C ALA A 55 -0.57 16.63 -3.94
N PHE A 56 0.62 16.06 -3.72
CA PHE A 56 1.08 15.70 -2.37
C PHE A 56 1.35 16.93 -1.50
N ALA A 57 1.93 18.00 -2.05
CA ALA A 57 2.15 19.24 -1.31
C ALA A 57 0.82 19.86 -0.83
N GLU A 58 -0.22 19.83 -1.67
CA GLU A 58 -1.57 20.25 -1.27
C GLU A 58 -2.20 19.31 -0.24
N PHE A 59 -2.05 18.01 -0.44
CA PHE A 59 -2.60 17.01 0.47
C PHE A 59 -2.01 17.10 1.87
N VAL A 60 -0.68 17.21 1.98
CA VAL A 60 0.02 17.38 3.26
C VAL A 60 -0.42 18.66 3.96
N ARG A 61 -0.56 19.78 3.22
CA ARG A 61 -1.12 21.03 3.76
C ARG A 61 -2.53 20.84 4.32
N THR A 62 -3.38 20.11 3.62
CA THR A 62 -4.78 19.89 4.00
C THR A 62 -4.90 19.04 5.27
N LEU A 63 -4.02 18.06 5.44
CA LEU A 63 -3.98 17.21 6.63
C LEU A 63 -3.40 17.94 7.86
N GLY A 64 -2.68 19.05 7.65
CA GLY A 64 -2.20 19.93 8.70
C GLY A 64 -1.39 19.17 9.77
N GLY A 65 -1.72 19.40 11.04
CA GLY A 65 -0.97 18.83 12.18
C GLY A 65 -1.01 17.30 12.31
N ALA A 66 -1.79 16.59 11.49
CA ALA A 66 -1.77 15.14 11.45
C ALA A 66 -0.56 14.57 10.69
N VAL A 67 0.09 15.38 9.85
CA VAL A 67 1.23 14.97 9.02
C VAL A 67 2.46 15.81 9.37
N VAL A 68 3.61 15.14 9.47
CA VAL A 68 4.91 15.79 9.65
C VAL A 68 5.85 15.30 8.55
N GLU A 69 6.57 16.21 7.92
CA GLU A 69 7.59 15.86 6.92
C GLU A 69 8.82 15.24 7.61
N VAL A 70 9.28 14.10 7.11
CA VAL A 70 10.38 13.32 7.70
C VAL A 70 11.32 12.84 6.58
N GLU A 71 12.62 12.97 6.81
CA GLU A 71 13.66 12.39 5.95
C GLU A 71 14.16 11.07 6.54
N LEU A 72 14.27 10.01 5.72
CA LEU A 72 14.76 8.69 6.17
C LEU A 72 16.28 8.66 6.46
N GLY A 73 17.03 9.66 5.98
CA GLY A 73 18.49 9.73 6.10
C GLY A 73 19.25 8.97 5.00
N GLU A 74 20.57 9.19 4.96
CA GLU A 74 21.46 8.73 3.88
C GLU A 74 21.59 7.20 3.78
N SER A 75 21.34 6.47 4.88
CA SER A 75 21.41 5.01 4.90
C SER A 75 20.47 4.37 3.87
N PHE A 76 19.34 5.01 3.55
CA PHE A 76 18.37 4.52 2.57
C PHE A 76 18.73 4.85 1.12
N ALA A 77 19.77 5.64 0.85
CA ALA A 77 20.12 6.10 -0.49
C ALA A 77 20.33 4.95 -1.49
N ARG A 78 20.83 3.80 -1.02
CA ARG A 78 21.08 2.60 -1.84
C ARG A 78 19.98 1.53 -1.72
N ALA A 79 18.89 1.78 -0.99
CA ALA A 79 17.86 0.75 -0.74
C ALA A 79 17.26 0.18 -2.04
N VAL A 80 16.99 1.04 -3.02
CA VAL A 80 16.47 0.62 -4.33
C VAL A 80 17.47 -0.22 -5.11
N GLU A 81 18.75 0.16 -5.07
CA GLU A 81 19.83 -0.58 -5.73
C GLU A 81 20.00 -1.97 -5.09
N MET A 82 20.04 -2.03 -3.76
CA MET A 82 20.16 -3.28 -3.00
C MET A 82 18.98 -4.21 -3.29
N HIS A 83 17.75 -3.70 -3.28
CA HIS A 83 16.58 -4.46 -3.71
C HIS A 83 16.74 -5.03 -5.12
N ARG A 84 17.17 -4.20 -6.08
CA ARG A 84 17.33 -4.62 -7.47
C ARG A 84 18.35 -5.74 -7.60
N THR A 85 19.47 -5.65 -6.88
CA THR A 85 20.49 -6.70 -6.85
C THR A 85 19.90 -8.02 -6.36
N ILE A 86 19.18 -8.02 -5.23
CA ILE A 86 18.52 -9.22 -4.69
C ILE A 86 17.54 -9.79 -5.72
N MET A 87 16.61 -8.95 -6.19
CA MET A 87 15.57 -9.35 -7.13
C MET A 87 16.16 -9.96 -8.41
N GLU A 88 17.15 -9.34 -9.03
CA GLU A 88 17.74 -9.83 -10.27
C GLU A 88 18.54 -11.13 -10.05
N VAL A 89 19.32 -11.24 -8.98
CA VAL A 89 20.04 -12.47 -8.62
C VAL A 89 19.08 -13.63 -8.37
N GLU A 90 18.01 -13.39 -7.62
CA GLU A 90 17.02 -14.41 -7.30
C GLU A 90 16.17 -14.80 -8.50
N MET A 91 15.82 -13.86 -9.38
CA MET A 91 15.21 -14.17 -10.67
C MET A 91 16.12 -15.07 -11.52
N ALA A 92 17.41 -14.77 -11.59
CA ALA A 92 18.37 -15.59 -12.33
C ALA A 92 18.53 -17.00 -11.74
N HIS A 93 18.48 -17.12 -10.42
CA HIS A 93 18.55 -18.41 -9.74
C HIS A 93 17.27 -19.24 -9.96
N ASN A 94 16.11 -18.66 -9.64
CA ASN A 94 14.81 -19.35 -9.60
C ASN A 94 14.28 -19.67 -11.00
N LEU A 95 14.52 -18.80 -11.99
CA LEU A 95 14.07 -18.99 -13.38
C LEU A 95 15.14 -19.62 -14.28
N ARG A 96 16.23 -20.16 -13.71
CA ARG A 96 17.35 -20.76 -14.46
C ARG A 96 16.86 -21.80 -15.48
N ARG A 97 15.95 -22.69 -15.07
CA ARG A 97 15.43 -23.77 -15.92
C ARG A 97 14.67 -23.24 -17.13
N ASP A 98 13.83 -22.21 -16.92
CA ASP A 98 13.03 -21.61 -17.98
C ASP A 98 13.91 -20.83 -18.96
N TYR A 99 14.92 -20.12 -18.43
CA TYR A 99 15.92 -19.46 -19.25
C TYR A 99 16.71 -20.47 -20.11
N GLU A 100 17.26 -21.53 -19.52
CA GLU A 100 18.07 -22.52 -20.25
C GLU A 100 17.29 -23.27 -21.34
N LYS A 101 16.01 -23.58 -21.08
CA LYS A 101 15.18 -24.36 -22.01
C LYS A 101 14.41 -23.51 -23.02
N GLY A 102 14.23 -22.22 -22.74
CA GLY A 102 13.24 -21.42 -23.46
C GLY A 102 13.52 -19.91 -23.48
N ARG A 103 14.78 -19.46 -23.37
CA ARG A 103 15.13 -18.03 -23.35
C ARG A 103 14.46 -17.18 -24.43
N ASP A 104 14.29 -17.72 -25.65
CA ASP A 104 13.76 -16.97 -26.79
C ASP A 104 12.23 -16.81 -26.71
N ARG A 105 11.58 -17.50 -25.77
CA ARG A 105 10.16 -17.37 -25.45
C ARG A 105 9.89 -16.43 -24.27
N LEU A 106 10.94 -16.02 -23.55
CA LEU A 106 10.82 -15.04 -22.48
C LEU A 106 10.68 -13.63 -23.07
N SER A 107 9.96 -12.76 -22.37
CA SER A 107 9.92 -11.35 -22.77
C SER A 107 11.33 -10.75 -22.73
N PRO A 108 11.66 -9.78 -23.61
CA PRO A 108 12.97 -9.14 -23.60
C PRO A 108 13.35 -8.58 -22.22
N VAL A 109 12.41 -7.91 -21.55
CA VAL A 109 12.60 -7.32 -20.21
C VAL A 109 12.99 -8.38 -19.18
N LEU A 110 12.29 -9.51 -19.15
CA LEU A 110 12.57 -10.60 -18.21
C LEU A 110 13.93 -11.25 -18.50
N ARG A 111 14.22 -11.50 -19.78
CA ARG A 111 15.49 -12.07 -20.22
C ARG A 111 16.68 -11.19 -19.81
N GLU A 112 16.57 -9.89 -20.04
CA GLU A 112 17.61 -8.92 -19.65
C GLU A 112 17.81 -8.84 -18.13
N ALA A 113 16.72 -8.91 -17.35
CA ALA A 113 16.80 -8.94 -15.89
C ALA A 113 17.54 -10.19 -15.38
N ILE A 114 17.23 -11.37 -15.92
CA ILE A 114 17.95 -12.61 -15.62
C ILE A 114 19.43 -12.48 -15.99
N GLU A 115 19.73 -11.92 -17.17
CA GLU A 115 21.11 -11.75 -17.62
C GLU A 115 21.91 -10.79 -16.74
N ARG A 116 21.31 -9.69 -16.25
CA ARG A 116 21.92 -8.82 -15.23
C ARG A 116 22.12 -9.57 -13.91
N GLY A 117 21.11 -10.32 -13.47
CA GLY A 117 21.16 -11.19 -12.30
C GLY A 117 22.37 -12.11 -12.26
N ARG A 118 22.68 -12.74 -13.40
CA ARG A 118 23.83 -13.65 -13.55
C ARG A 118 25.20 -12.96 -13.48
N ARG A 119 25.26 -11.63 -13.59
CA ARG A 119 26.50 -10.83 -13.58
C ARG A 119 26.81 -10.19 -12.24
N HIS A 120 25.84 -10.11 -11.33
CA HIS A 120 26.06 -9.57 -9.98
C HIS A 120 27.05 -10.44 -9.21
N ALA A 121 27.97 -9.82 -8.47
CA ALA A 121 28.90 -10.55 -7.63
C ALA A 121 28.16 -11.08 -6.39
N ALA A 122 28.54 -12.27 -5.92
CA ALA A 122 27.95 -12.86 -4.71
C ALA A 122 28.12 -11.95 -3.46
N VAL A 123 29.21 -11.17 -3.42
CA VAL A 123 29.46 -10.20 -2.34
C VAL A 123 28.48 -9.04 -2.35
N ASP A 124 28.04 -8.58 -3.52
CA ASP A 124 27.06 -7.50 -3.65
C ASP A 124 25.67 -7.98 -3.22
N TYR A 125 25.30 -9.21 -3.60
CA TYR A 125 24.09 -9.86 -3.12
C TYR A 125 24.11 -10.02 -1.59
N ALA A 126 25.19 -10.56 -1.03
CA ALA A 126 25.32 -10.75 0.41
C ALA A 126 25.26 -9.41 1.17
N ALA A 127 25.88 -8.35 0.64
CA ALA A 127 25.82 -7.01 1.21
C ALA A 127 24.40 -6.43 1.15
N ALA A 128 23.68 -6.61 0.03
CA ALA A 128 22.30 -6.19 -0.09
C ALA A 128 21.40 -6.91 0.92
N VAL A 129 21.49 -8.24 1.05
CA VAL A 129 20.72 -9.00 2.06
C VAL A 129 21.05 -8.54 3.48
N ALA A 130 22.34 -8.34 3.79
CA ALA A 130 22.79 -7.86 5.10
C ALA A 130 22.36 -6.41 5.41
N GLY A 131 21.96 -5.63 4.40
CA GLY A 131 21.43 -4.29 4.58
C GLY A 131 20.01 -4.25 5.16
N ILE A 132 19.20 -5.30 4.95
CA ILE A 132 17.79 -5.34 5.34
C ILE A 132 17.59 -5.15 6.85
N PRO A 133 18.30 -5.87 7.75
CA PRO A 133 18.10 -5.69 9.20
C PRO A 133 18.49 -4.29 9.66
N SER A 134 19.62 -3.77 9.17
CA SER A 134 20.14 -2.45 9.55
C SER A 134 19.19 -1.33 9.16
N LEU A 135 18.60 -1.40 7.95
CA LEU A 135 17.63 -0.41 7.49
C LEU A 135 16.27 -0.54 8.17
N ASN A 136 15.86 -1.76 8.53
CA ASN A 136 14.69 -1.95 9.36
C ASN A 136 14.86 -1.28 10.73
N VAL A 137 16.01 -1.45 11.40
CA VAL A 137 16.31 -0.76 12.67
C VAL A 137 16.22 0.76 12.51
N ALA A 138 16.78 1.32 11.43
CA ALA A 138 16.68 2.76 11.16
C ALA A 138 15.23 3.21 10.91
N LEU A 139 14.43 2.37 10.23
CA LEU A 139 13.03 2.68 9.94
C LEU A 139 12.14 2.59 11.19
N GLU A 140 12.45 1.72 12.15
CA GLU A 140 11.69 1.60 13.40
C GLU A 140 11.65 2.92 14.18
N ALA A 141 12.71 3.74 14.12
CA ALA A 141 12.74 5.05 14.74
C ALA A 141 11.64 5.99 14.21
N VAL A 142 11.28 5.87 12.93
CA VAL A 142 10.12 6.60 12.37
C VAL A 142 8.83 6.09 12.99
N PHE A 143 8.66 4.77 13.08
CA PHE A 143 7.44 4.19 13.64
C PHE A 143 7.30 4.36 15.15
N ASP A 144 8.36 4.71 15.87
CA ASP A 144 8.30 5.05 17.30
C ASP A 144 7.58 6.38 17.53
N GLU A 145 7.59 7.27 16.54
CA GLU A 145 6.93 8.57 16.59
C GLU A 145 5.64 8.66 15.78
N PHE A 146 5.54 7.86 14.71
CA PHE A 146 4.47 7.94 13.72
C PHE A 146 3.73 6.61 13.55
N ASP A 147 2.42 6.69 13.34
CA ASP A 147 1.56 5.52 13.14
C ASP A 147 1.72 4.89 11.75
N ALA A 148 2.07 5.70 10.75
CA ALA A 148 2.35 5.25 9.39
C ALA A 148 3.17 6.30 8.62
N ILE A 149 3.87 5.84 7.60
CA ILE A 149 4.48 6.67 6.57
C ILE A 149 3.45 6.93 5.47
N LEU A 150 3.38 8.16 4.98
CA LEU A 150 2.58 8.62 3.86
C LEU A 150 3.52 8.95 2.70
N THR A 151 3.28 8.36 1.52
CA THR A 151 4.14 8.51 0.34
C THR A 151 3.34 8.22 -0.96
N PRO A 152 3.79 8.62 -2.15
CA PRO A 152 3.15 8.23 -3.41
C PRO A 152 3.16 6.72 -3.63
N ALA A 153 2.15 6.20 -4.33
CA ALA A 153 2.14 4.79 -4.76
C ALA A 153 2.83 4.57 -6.12
N ALA A 154 3.06 5.64 -6.89
CA ALA A 154 3.65 5.64 -8.22
C ALA A 154 4.25 7.02 -8.54
N PRO A 155 5.12 7.16 -9.56
CA PRO A 155 5.63 8.46 -10.01
C PRO A 155 4.54 9.45 -10.40
N GLY A 156 3.45 8.97 -10.99
CA GLY A 156 2.39 9.80 -11.54
C GLY A 156 1.22 8.99 -12.04
N GLU A 157 0.56 9.54 -13.05
CA GLU A 157 -0.61 8.92 -13.65
C GLU A 157 -0.27 7.56 -14.28
N ALA A 158 -1.31 6.76 -14.52
CA ALA A 158 -1.15 5.56 -15.32
C ALA A 158 -0.62 5.93 -16.71
N PRO A 159 0.49 5.32 -17.19
CA PRO A 159 0.99 5.57 -18.53
C PRO A 159 -0.06 5.28 -19.60
N HIS A 160 -0.03 6.03 -20.69
CA HIS A 160 -0.91 5.75 -21.83
C HIS A 160 -0.48 4.48 -22.57
N GLY A 161 -1.46 3.69 -23.01
CA GLY A 161 -1.23 2.43 -23.74
C GLY A 161 -1.02 1.23 -22.82
N LEU A 162 -0.49 0.14 -23.38
CA LEU A 162 -0.30 -1.15 -22.68
C LEU A 162 1.16 -1.64 -22.74
N GLU A 163 2.08 -0.81 -23.24
CA GLU A 163 3.49 -1.17 -23.43
C GLU A 163 4.26 -1.26 -22.10
N THR A 164 3.76 -0.58 -21.06
CA THR A 164 4.34 -0.58 -19.73
C THR A 164 3.24 -0.65 -18.68
N THR A 165 3.57 -1.27 -17.55
CA THR A 165 2.72 -1.34 -16.36
C THR A 165 2.96 -0.17 -15.39
N GLY A 166 3.87 0.73 -15.74
CA GLY A 166 4.35 1.82 -14.87
C GLY A 166 5.66 1.48 -14.16
N ASP A 167 6.19 2.46 -13.42
CA ASP A 167 7.44 2.31 -12.67
C ASP A 167 7.12 2.06 -11.17
N PRO A 168 7.48 0.89 -10.60
CA PRO A 168 7.18 0.53 -9.21
C PRO A 168 8.12 1.18 -8.19
N ILE A 169 8.90 2.18 -8.60
CA ILE A 169 9.98 2.79 -7.80
C ILE A 169 9.54 3.22 -6.40
N PHE A 170 8.31 3.73 -6.25
CA PHE A 170 7.76 4.17 -4.96
C PHE A 170 7.37 3.03 -4.01
N CYS A 171 7.17 1.82 -4.52
CA CYS A 171 6.87 0.63 -3.71
C CYS A 171 8.14 -0.14 -3.31
N THR A 172 9.25 0.08 -4.04
CA THR A 172 10.43 -0.77 -4.02
C THR A 172 11.10 -0.85 -2.64
N ILE A 173 11.23 0.29 -1.94
CA ILE A 173 11.86 0.34 -0.63
C ILE A 173 11.04 -0.44 0.41
N TRP A 174 9.71 -0.38 0.34
CA TRP A 174 8.83 -1.04 1.30
C TRP A 174 8.81 -2.55 1.10
N THR A 175 8.83 -3.01 -0.16
CA THR A 175 9.04 -4.43 -0.49
C THR A 175 10.37 -4.93 0.05
N TYR A 176 11.45 -4.17 -0.15
CA TYR A 176 12.79 -4.53 0.32
C TYR A 176 12.88 -4.66 1.85
N LEU A 177 12.17 -3.80 2.57
CA LEU A 177 12.18 -3.81 4.04
C LEU A 177 11.14 -4.77 4.63
N GLY A 178 10.19 -5.25 3.82
CA GLY A 178 9.13 -6.16 4.24
C GLY A 178 8.07 -5.48 5.10
N THR A 179 7.80 -4.19 4.87
CA THR A 179 6.78 -3.43 5.59
C THR A 179 5.41 -3.56 4.93
N PRO A 180 4.31 -3.64 5.72
CA PRO A 180 2.97 -3.64 5.15
C PRO A 180 2.67 -2.28 4.52
N ALA A 181 2.02 -2.30 3.35
CA ALA A 181 1.62 -1.09 2.63
C ALA A 181 0.20 -1.22 2.07
N VAL A 182 -0.54 -0.11 2.06
CA VAL A 182 -1.88 -0.01 1.47
C VAL A 182 -2.00 1.27 0.65
N THR A 183 -2.51 1.16 -0.58
CA THR A 183 -2.74 2.29 -1.47
C THR A 183 -4.21 2.74 -1.41
N LEU A 184 -4.41 4.05 -1.26
CA LEU A 184 -5.71 4.69 -1.14
C LEU A 184 -5.90 5.68 -2.31
N PRO A 185 -7.02 5.62 -3.05
CA PRO A 185 -7.30 6.52 -4.17
C PRO A 185 -7.83 7.87 -3.67
N LEU A 186 -6.96 8.64 -3.01
CA LEU A 186 -7.32 9.89 -2.33
C LEU A 186 -7.03 11.14 -3.15
N LEU A 187 -6.21 11.03 -4.20
CA LEU A 187 -5.78 12.15 -5.02
C LEU A 187 -6.19 11.93 -6.47
N GLN A 188 -6.26 13.03 -7.20
CA GLN A 188 -6.46 13.06 -8.65
C GLN A 188 -5.51 14.08 -9.26
N SER A 189 -5.07 13.81 -10.47
CA SER A 189 -4.32 14.77 -11.26
C SER A 189 -5.22 15.85 -11.87
N ALA A 190 -4.61 16.85 -12.50
CA ALA A 190 -5.32 17.87 -13.27
C ALA A 190 -6.14 17.27 -14.43
N ALA A 191 -5.70 16.13 -15.00
CA ALA A 191 -6.44 15.39 -16.02
C ALA A 191 -7.59 14.52 -15.46
N GLY A 192 -7.77 14.51 -14.13
CA GLY A 192 -8.80 13.73 -13.44
C GLY A 192 -8.43 12.26 -13.21
N MET A 193 -7.20 11.86 -13.54
CA MET A 193 -6.71 10.49 -13.37
C MET A 193 -6.39 10.23 -11.87
N PRO A 194 -6.70 9.04 -11.33
CA PRO A 194 -6.40 8.74 -9.93
C PRO A 194 -4.91 8.75 -9.63
N LEU A 195 -4.51 9.41 -8.55
CA LEU A 195 -3.19 9.34 -7.95
C LEU A 195 -3.29 8.62 -6.60
N GLY A 196 -2.46 7.59 -6.42
CA GLY A 196 -2.49 6.76 -5.22
C GLY A 196 -1.69 7.35 -4.07
N VAL A 197 -2.31 7.44 -2.89
CA VAL A 197 -1.62 7.69 -1.61
C VAL A 197 -1.31 6.35 -0.97
N GLN A 198 -0.04 6.04 -0.78
CA GLN A 198 0.39 4.84 -0.08
C GLN A 198 0.62 5.16 1.40
N LEU A 199 0.03 4.33 2.26
CA LEU A 199 0.40 4.27 3.67
C LEU A 199 1.26 3.03 3.90
N VAL A 200 2.38 3.21 4.60
CA VAL A 200 3.30 2.14 4.97
C VAL A 200 3.34 2.04 6.50
N GLY A 201 3.14 0.85 7.03
CA GLY A 201 3.08 0.59 8.47
C GLY A 201 4.34 -0.09 9.00
N ARG A 202 4.44 -0.15 10.32
CA ARG A 202 5.43 -0.97 11.02
C ARG A 202 5.26 -2.45 10.62
N ARG A 203 6.36 -3.21 10.56
CA ARG A 203 6.32 -4.66 10.34
C ARG A 203 5.39 -5.34 11.36
N ASP A 204 4.64 -6.33 10.87
CA ASP A 204 3.61 -7.06 11.64
C ASP A 204 2.46 -6.16 12.16
N GLY A 205 2.37 -4.92 11.66
CA GLY A 205 1.42 -3.87 12.08
C GLY A 205 0.19 -3.71 11.19
N ASP A 206 -0.13 -4.69 10.34
CA ASP A 206 -1.18 -4.64 9.31
C ASP A 206 -2.54 -4.18 9.85
N ALA A 207 -2.94 -4.71 11.02
CA ALA A 207 -4.21 -4.36 11.65
C ALA A 207 -4.28 -2.87 12.00
N ARG A 208 -3.19 -2.32 12.56
CA ARG A 208 -3.08 -0.89 12.89
C ARG A 208 -3.03 -0.06 11.62
N LEU A 209 -2.27 -0.49 10.60
CA LEU A 209 -2.19 0.20 9.31
C LEU A 209 -3.56 0.35 8.66
N LEU A 210 -4.37 -0.72 8.65
CA LEU A 210 -5.73 -0.69 8.11
C LEU A 210 -6.65 0.26 8.89
N ARG A 211 -6.52 0.33 10.21
CA ARG A 211 -7.24 1.32 11.04
C ARG A 211 -6.82 2.75 10.68
N THR A 212 -5.53 3.01 10.55
CA THR A 212 -4.99 4.31 10.14
C THR A 212 -5.47 4.70 8.74
N ALA A 213 -5.49 3.73 7.81
CA ALA A 213 -6.00 3.94 6.46
C ALA A 213 -7.48 4.32 6.44
N ARG A 214 -8.33 3.61 7.22
CA ARG A 214 -9.73 3.98 7.38
C ARG A 214 -9.88 5.39 7.95
N TRP A 215 -9.15 5.72 9.01
CA TRP A 215 -9.18 7.05 9.61
C TRP A 215 -8.81 8.14 8.60
N LEU A 216 -7.77 7.92 7.77
CA LEU A 216 -7.37 8.89 6.76
C LEU A 216 -8.46 9.09 5.70
N VAL A 217 -9.06 8.00 5.21
CA VAL A 217 -10.18 8.05 4.25
C VAL A 217 -11.36 8.82 4.81
N GLU A 218 -11.71 8.60 6.09
CA GLU A 218 -12.81 9.30 6.75
C GLU A 218 -12.50 10.79 6.99
N SER A 219 -11.26 11.10 7.35
CA SER A 219 -10.80 12.47 7.60
C SER A 219 -10.82 13.33 6.33
N VAL A 220 -10.47 12.74 5.18
CA VAL A 220 -10.52 13.41 3.87
C VAL A 220 -11.95 13.38 3.29
N GLY A 221 -12.67 12.28 3.49
CA GLY A 221 -14.04 12.06 3.01
C GLY A 221 -15.12 12.85 3.74
N GLY A 222 -14.83 13.36 4.94
CA GLY A 222 -15.69 14.25 5.72
C GLY A 222 -16.02 15.59 5.03
N ALA A 223 -15.29 15.97 3.98
CA ALA A 223 -15.56 17.14 3.14
C ALA A 223 -16.57 16.88 2.00
N ARG A 224 -16.99 15.63 1.77
CA ARG A 224 -18.08 15.30 0.81
C ARG A 224 -19.42 15.21 1.55
N PRO A 225 -20.47 15.95 1.12
CA PRO A 225 -21.77 15.88 1.79
C PRO A 225 -22.30 14.44 1.69
N ARG A 226 -22.43 13.79 2.85
CA ARG A 226 -23.10 12.49 2.99
C ARG A 226 -24.47 12.61 2.34
N ARG A 227 -24.70 11.96 1.20
CA ARG A 227 -26.04 11.75 0.65
C ARG A 227 -26.87 11.10 1.74
N ARG A 228 -27.74 11.88 2.40
CA ARG A 228 -28.73 11.37 3.36
C ARG A 228 -29.48 10.23 2.66
N ARG A 229 -29.25 8.99 3.08
CA ARG A 229 -30.22 7.91 2.83
C ARG A 229 -31.51 8.39 3.49
N LYS A 230 -32.50 8.79 2.68
CA LYS A 230 -33.88 8.94 3.15
C LYS A 230 -34.22 7.60 3.79
N ARG A 231 -34.31 7.56 5.12
CA ARG A 231 -35.10 6.55 5.81
C ARG A 231 -36.53 6.78 5.34
N SER A 232 -36.97 6.01 4.36
CA SER A 232 -38.40 5.84 4.08
C SER A 232 -38.99 5.19 5.33
N GLY A 233 -39.60 6.03 6.18
CA GLY A 233 -40.39 5.58 7.31
C GLY A 233 -41.53 4.69 6.83
N ALA A 234 -41.66 3.56 7.49
CA ALA A 234 -42.85 2.74 7.47
C ALA A 234 -43.87 3.29 8.48
N GLY A 235 -45.16 3.15 8.16
CA GLY A 235 -46.33 3.57 8.95
C GLY A 235 -46.84 4.94 8.47
N GLU A 236 -48.10 5.15 8.09
CA GLU A 236 -49.39 4.59 8.55
C GLU A 236 -50.31 4.53 7.29
N GLY A 237 -51.12 3.49 7.06
CA GLY A 237 -52.31 3.19 7.85
C GLY A 237 -53.55 3.77 7.15
N GLU A 238 -53.92 3.25 5.97
CA GLU A 238 -55.16 3.64 5.27
C GLU A 238 -56.04 2.40 5.10
N SER A 239 -57.11 2.34 5.91
CA SER A 239 -58.17 1.33 5.82
C SER A 239 -59.22 1.77 4.79
N PRO A 240 -59.66 0.90 3.88
CA PRO A 240 -60.88 1.15 3.12
C PRO A 240 -61.91 0.06 3.41
N HIS A 241 -63.05 0.40 4.01
CA HIS A 241 -64.35 -0.07 3.50
C HIS A 241 -65.53 0.53 4.25
N SER A 242 -66.32 1.29 3.51
CA SER A 242 -67.73 1.50 3.76
C SER A 242 -68.53 0.33 3.15
N GLY A 243 -69.60 -0.09 3.83
CA GLY A 243 -70.80 -0.58 3.14
C GLY A 243 -71.06 -2.10 3.06
N ARG A 244 -71.82 -2.57 4.06
CA ARG A 244 -73.04 -3.42 3.93
C ARG A 244 -72.93 -4.92 3.55
N ARG A 245 -73.35 -5.71 4.55
CA ARG A 245 -74.47 -6.70 4.57
C ARG A 245 -74.33 -8.07 3.87
N LYS A 246 -74.61 -9.08 4.73
CA LYS A 246 -75.44 -10.30 4.57
C LYS A 246 -74.75 -11.66 4.38
N SER A 247 -75.03 -12.51 5.37
CA SER A 247 -75.52 -13.91 5.29
C SER A 247 -74.63 -15.06 4.83
N ALA A 248 -74.45 -15.97 5.80
CA ALA A 248 -74.92 -17.36 5.82
C ALA A 248 -73.93 -18.50 5.52
N CYS A 249 -74.01 -19.47 6.44
CA CYS A 249 -73.49 -20.84 6.50
C CYS A 249 -71.98 -21.01 6.74
#